data_AF-A0A2U3N9U3-F1
#
_entry.id   AF-A0A2U3N9U3-F1
#
_cell.length_a   1.000
_cell.length_b   1.000
_cell.length_c   1.000
_cell.angle_alpha   90.00
_cell.angle_beta   90.00
_cell.angle_gamma   90.00
#
_symmetry.space_group_name_H-M   'P 1'
#
loop_
_entity.id
_entity.type
_entity.pdbx_description
1 polymer ?
#
loop_
_entity_poly.entity_id
_entity_poly.type
_entity_poly.pdbx_seq_one_letter_code
_entity_poly.pdbx_strand_id
1 'polypeptide(L)'
;MTAGFSSEVQTIVGPLLAELGFVLDEVDDSPDQGGIERHIVYYRSSDCKMQIYEYSREGEVNSMIATLDAPNEFGLTSKQWHYISKFSKRSDVPPQERLRLAIAEANTYANPLEWVRDRIAKYYESAHAGILEMYGFG
;
A
#
# COMPACT_ATOMS: atom_id res chain seq x y z
N MET A 1 9.29 20.97 -10.03
CA MET A 1 9.09 19.76 -10.83
C MET A 1 9.40 18.59 -9.93
N THR A 2 8.42 18.19 -9.11
CA THR A 2 8.45 16.89 -8.45
C THR A 2 8.46 15.85 -9.57
N ALA A 3 9.48 14.99 -9.61
CA ALA A 3 9.38 13.78 -10.40
C ALA A 3 8.06 13.11 -9.98
N GLY A 4 7.18 12.79 -10.93
CA GLY A 4 5.82 12.36 -10.59
C GLY A 4 5.90 11.15 -9.67
N PHE A 5 5.22 11.18 -8.52
CA PHE A 5 5.19 10.10 -7.54
C PHE A 5 5.01 8.72 -8.19
N SER A 6 4.14 8.64 -9.19
CA SER A 6 3.91 7.44 -10.00
C SER A 6 5.15 6.89 -10.70
N SER A 7 6.05 7.76 -11.16
CA SER A 7 7.33 7.38 -11.78
C SER A 7 8.31 6.83 -10.74
N GLU A 8 8.35 7.41 -9.55
CA GLU A 8 9.18 6.92 -8.45
C GLU A 8 8.69 5.56 -7.94
N VAL A 9 7.37 5.40 -7.76
CA VAL A 9 6.75 4.12 -7.40
C VAL A 9 7.11 3.04 -8.42
N GLN A 10 6.94 3.33 -9.71
CA GLN A 10 7.27 2.36 -10.79
C GLN A 10 8.76 2.02 -10.82
N THR A 11 9.65 2.94 -10.44
CA THR A 11 11.10 2.70 -10.44
C THR A 11 11.56 1.90 -9.21
N ILE A 12 11.03 2.23 -8.03
CA ILE A 12 11.51 1.69 -6.75
C ILE A 12 10.73 0.44 -6.34
N VAL A 13 9.40 0.50 -6.44
CA VAL A 13 8.50 -0.55 -5.98
C VAL A 13 8.09 -1.45 -7.15
N GLY A 14 7.93 -0.89 -8.34
CA GLY A 14 7.48 -1.58 -9.55
C GLY A 14 8.20 -2.90 -9.87
N PRO A 15 9.53 -3.01 -9.78
CA PRO A 15 10.23 -4.27 -10.03
C PRO A 15 9.79 -5.40 -9.10
N LEU A 16 9.66 -5.13 -7.79
CA LEU A 16 9.16 -6.10 -6.82
C LEU A 16 7.72 -6.51 -7.15
N LEU A 17 6.87 -5.55 -7.53
CA LEU A 17 5.48 -5.85 -7.87
C LEU A 17 5.38 -6.72 -9.12
N ALA A 18 6.21 -6.47 -10.13
CA ALA A 18 6.27 -7.30 -11.33
C ALA A 18 6.71 -8.74 -11.01
N GLU A 19 7.68 -8.92 -10.10
CA GLU A 19 8.09 -10.26 -9.62
C GLU A 19 6.96 -11.00 -8.90
N LEU A 20 6.12 -10.26 -8.17
CA LEU A 20 4.91 -10.78 -7.50
C LEU A 20 3.72 -10.97 -8.46
N GLY A 21 3.90 -10.72 -9.76
CA GLY A 21 2.86 -10.90 -10.79
C GLY A 21 1.87 -9.74 -10.90
N PHE A 22 2.18 -8.58 -10.33
CA PHE A 22 1.38 -7.38 -10.50
C PHE A 22 1.74 -6.61 -11.75
N VAL A 23 0.73 -5.95 -12.33
CA VAL A 23 0.86 -4.97 -13.40
C VAL A 23 0.20 -3.66 -12.99
N LEU A 24 0.66 -2.54 -13.55
CA LEU A 24 0.02 -1.25 -13.34
C LEU A 24 -1.43 -1.30 -13.84
N ASP A 25 -2.37 -0.88 -12.99
CA ASP A 25 -3.81 -0.82 -13.29
C ASP A 25 -4.25 0.63 -13.53
N GLU A 26 -3.89 1.54 -12.63
CA GLU A 26 -4.34 2.95 -12.68
C GLU A 26 -3.41 3.88 -11.89
N VAL A 27 -3.43 5.17 -12.23
CA VAL A 27 -2.81 6.25 -11.45
C VAL A 27 -3.88 7.32 -11.18
N ASP A 28 -4.12 7.63 -9.91
CA ASP A 28 -4.98 8.74 -9.47
C ASP A 28 -4.13 9.82 -8.78
N ASP A 29 -3.92 10.93 -9.49
CA ASP A 29 -3.26 12.14 -8.99
C ASP A 29 -4.29 13.25 -8.67
N SER A 30 -5.58 12.90 -8.59
CA SER A 30 -6.64 13.87 -8.31
C SER A 30 -6.64 14.23 -6.82
N PRO A 31 -6.68 15.52 -6.45
CA PRO A 31 -6.80 15.93 -5.06
C PRO A 31 -8.10 15.43 -4.44
N ASP A 32 -8.13 15.30 -3.11
CA ASP A 32 -9.36 14.94 -2.41
C ASP A 32 -10.42 16.06 -2.45
N GLN A 33 -11.62 15.79 -1.93
CA GLN A 33 -12.73 16.75 -1.88
C GLN A 33 -12.39 18.04 -1.08
N GLY A 34 -11.35 18.01 -0.24
CA GLY A 34 -10.84 19.14 0.51
C GLY A 34 -9.70 19.89 -0.21
N GLY A 35 -9.34 19.49 -1.42
CA GLY A 35 -8.23 20.05 -2.18
C GLY A 35 -6.85 19.57 -1.71
N ILE A 36 -6.79 18.51 -0.90
CA ILE A 36 -5.53 17.95 -0.41
C ILE A 36 -4.91 17.10 -1.51
N GLU A 37 -3.67 17.40 -1.86
CA GLU A 37 -2.88 16.62 -2.81
C GLU A 37 -2.69 15.19 -2.28
N ARG A 38 -3.03 14.24 -3.15
CA ARG A 38 -2.84 12.81 -2.95
C ARG A 38 -2.38 12.22 -4.27
N HIS A 39 -1.50 11.24 -4.17
CA HIS A 39 -1.01 10.50 -5.32
C HIS A 39 -1.20 9.02 -5.02
N ILE A 40 -1.89 8.31 -5.91
CA ILE A 40 -2.22 6.90 -5.72
C ILE A 40 -1.87 6.14 -6.99
N VAL A 41 -1.17 5.03 -6.83
CA VAL A 41 -0.82 4.11 -7.91
C VAL A 41 -1.42 2.75 -7.60
N TYR A 42 -2.29 2.29 -8.48
CA TYR A 42 -2.97 1.01 -8.37
C TYR A 42 -2.28 -0.04 -9.24
N TYR A 43 -2.08 -1.21 -8.65
CA TYR A 43 -1.55 -2.40 -9.29
C TYR A 43 -2.56 -3.54 -9.14
N ARG A 44 -2.64 -4.41 -10.14
CA ARG A 44 -3.47 -5.62 -10.12
C ARG A 44 -2.63 -6.87 -10.39
N SER A 45 -2.94 -7.96 -9.71
CA SER A 45 -2.47 -9.30 -10.06
C SER A 45 -3.63 -10.13 -10.64
N SER A 46 -3.46 -11.45 -10.74
CA SER A 46 -4.51 -12.39 -11.12
C SER A 46 -5.62 -12.57 -10.07
N ASP A 47 -5.37 -12.21 -8.81
CA ASP A 47 -6.25 -12.57 -7.68
C ASP A 47 -6.41 -11.46 -6.62
N CYS A 48 -5.63 -10.40 -6.68
CA CYS A 48 -5.74 -9.26 -5.77
C CYS A 48 -5.29 -7.95 -6.41
N LYS A 49 -5.47 -6.86 -5.67
CA LYS A 49 -5.01 -5.52 -6.02
C LYS A 49 -4.16 -4.93 -4.92
N MET A 50 -3.27 -4.02 -5.29
CA MET A 50 -2.45 -3.25 -4.37
C MET A 50 -2.46 -1.78 -4.75
N GLN A 51 -2.53 -0.91 -3.75
CA GLN A 51 -2.35 0.53 -3.94
C GLN A 51 -1.10 0.97 -3.20
N ILE A 52 -0.36 1.90 -3.80
CA ILE A 52 0.73 2.64 -3.17
C ILE A 52 0.32 4.10 -3.24
N TYR A 53 0.34 4.80 -2.12
CA TYR A 53 -0.13 6.18 -2.05
C TYR A 53 0.76 7.07 -1.22
N GLU A 54 0.72 8.35 -1.53
CA GLU A 54 1.24 9.44 -0.72
C GLU A 54 0.05 10.34 -0.32
N TYR A 55 -0.10 10.58 0.99
CA TYR A 55 -1.13 11.48 1.50
C TYR A 55 -0.54 12.49 2.48
N SER A 56 -0.53 13.76 2.05
CA SER A 56 0.12 14.88 2.73
C SER A 56 -0.38 15.14 4.16
N ARG A 57 -1.64 14.82 4.49
CA ARG A 57 -2.19 15.05 5.84
C ARG A 57 -1.65 14.09 6.89
N GLU A 58 -1.33 12.86 6.49
CA GLU A 58 -0.65 11.89 7.36
C GLU A 58 0.87 11.89 7.11
N GLY A 59 1.33 12.58 6.07
CA GLY A 59 2.75 12.66 5.71
C GLY A 59 3.36 11.30 5.37
N GLU A 60 2.52 10.32 5.04
CA GLU A 60 2.93 8.91 4.99
C GLU A 60 2.73 8.36 3.57
N VAL A 61 3.82 7.85 3.02
CA VAL A 61 3.81 6.95 1.87
C VAL A 61 3.55 5.55 2.40
N ASN A 62 2.51 4.88 1.91
CA ASN A 62 2.14 3.55 2.40
C ASN A 62 1.50 2.68 1.31
N SER A 63 1.26 1.40 1.64
CA SER A 63 0.68 0.40 0.75
C SER A 63 -0.49 -0.34 1.39
N MET A 64 -1.51 -0.62 0.58
CA MET A 64 -2.69 -1.42 0.99
C MET A 64 -3.00 -2.48 -0.05
N ILE A 65 -3.60 -3.58 0.39
CA ILE A 65 -4.05 -4.71 -0.44
C ILE A 65 -5.57 -4.83 -0.40
N ALA A 66 -6.16 -5.24 -1.51
CA ALA A 66 -7.59 -5.53 -1.63
C ALA A 66 -7.82 -6.75 -2.53
N THR A 67 -9.06 -7.23 -2.57
CA THR A 67 -9.48 -8.26 -3.53
C THR A 67 -9.46 -7.72 -4.96
N LEU A 68 -9.44 -8.63 -5.94
CA LEU A 68 -9.43 -8.27 -7.36
C LEU A 68 -10.65 -7.42 -7.76
N ASP A 69 -11.82 -7.69 -7.18
CA ASP A 69 -13.07 -7.00 -7.50
C ASP A 69 -13.22 -5.64 -6.80
N ALA A 70 -12.27 -5.28 -5.92
CA ALA A 70 -12.33 -4.00 -5.23
C ALA A 70 -12.19 -2.83 -6.21
N PRO A 71 -13.01 -1.77 -6.07
CA PRO A 71 -12.87 -0.57 -6.87
C PRO A 71 -11.55 0.15 -6.56
N ASN A 72 -11.01 0.84 -7.56
CA ASN A 72 -9.85 1.73 -7.40
C ASN A 72 -10.31 3.02 -6.69
N GLU A 73 -10.44 2.93 -5.38
CA GLU A 73 -10.79 4.04 -4.50
C GLU A 73 -9.70 4.23 -3.45
N PHE A 74 -9.67 5.38 -2.78
CA PHE A 74 -8.62 5.65 -1.82
C PHE A 74 -8.80 4.79 -0.56
N GLY A 75 -7.87 3.87 -0.34
CA GLY A 75 -7.97 2.85 0.71
C GLY A 75 -8.22 3.35 2.14
N LEU A 76 -7.74 4.55 2.52
CA LEU A 76 -8.04 5.13 3.84
C LEU A 76 -9.54 5.43 4.05
N THR A 77 -10.28 5.61 2.96
CA THR A 77 -11.74 5.84 2.99
C THR A 77 -12.55 4.59 2.67
N SER A 78 -11.89 3.50 2.27
CA SER A 78 -12.53 2.26 1.86
C SER A 78 -12.56 1.21 2.98
N LYS A 79 -13.54 0.31 2.91
CA LYS A 79 -13.61 -0.89 3.74
C LYS A 79 -13.02 -2.13 3.06
N GLN A 80 -12.74 -2.04 1.76
CA GLN A 80 -12.24 -3.16 0.95
C GLN A 80 -10.71 -3.21 0.88
N TRP A 81 -10.07 -2.07 1.13
CA TRP A 81 -8.63 -1.94 1.20
C TRP A 81 -8.13 -2.12 2.64
N HIS A 82 -7.07 -2.90 2.79
CA HIS A 82 -6.48 -3.23 4.08
C HIS A 82 -4.98 -2.97 4.07
N TYR A 83 -4.44 -2.48 5.18
CA TYR A 83 -2.98 -2.38 5.33
C TYR A 83 -2.32 -3.75 5.12
N ILE A 84 -1.19 -3.76 4.41
CA ILE A 84 -0.48 -5.01 4.11
C ILE A 84 -0.04 -5.76 5.38
N SER A 85 0.20 -5.06 6.47
CA SER A 85 0.55 -5.67 7.77
C SER A 85 -0.65 -6.22 8.55
N LYS A 86 -1.91 -6.04 8.09
CA LYS A 86 -3.12 -6.41 8.85
C LYS A 86 -3.17 -7.89 9.21
N PHE A 87 -2.72 -8.75 8.29
CA PHE A 87 -2.81 -10.20 8.41
C PHE A 87 -1.51 -10.86 8.93
N SER A 88 -0.48 -10.05 9.20
CA SER A 88 0.71 -10.54 9.88
C SER A 88 0.37 -10.95 11.31
N LYS A 89 1.09 -11.94 11.87
CA LYS A 89 0.90 -12.41 13.25
C LYS A 89 0.79 -11.20 14.18
N ARG A 90 -0.30 -11.13 14.96
CA ARG A 90 -0.49 -10.09 15.98
C ARG A 90 0.72 -10.13 16.91
N SER A 91 1.55 -9.10 16.83
CA SER A 91 2.48 -8.77 17.90
C SER A 91 1.65 -8.43 19.13
N ASP A 92 2.10 -8.86 20.32
CA ASP A 92 1.47 -8.49 21.60
C ASP A 92 1.54 -6.98 21.89
N VAL A 93 2.16 -6.22 20.99
CA VAL A 93 2.30 -4.77 21.04
C VAL A 93 0.98 -4.06 20.68
N PRO A 94 0.51 -3.11 21.52
CA PRO A 94 -0.71 -2.33 21.26
C PRO A 94 -0.68 -1.59 19.90
N PRO A 95 -1.85 -1.34 19.27
CA PRO A 95 -1.92 -0.68 17.96
C PRO A 95 -1.19 0.66 17.86
N GLN A 96 -1.28 1.51 18.89
CA GLN A 96 -0.59 2.81 18.90
C GLN A 96 0.93 2.66 18.92
N GLU A 97 1.44 1.67 19.64
CA GLU A 97 2.87 1.43 19.73
C GLU A 97 3.41 0.79 18.45
N ARG A 98 2.61 -0.05 17.77
CA ARG A 98 2.95 -0.54 16.43
C ARG A 98 3.06 0.60 15.41
N LEU A 99 2.16 1.57 15.47
CA LEU A 99 2.22 2.76 14.60
C LEU A 99 3.48 3.57 14.88
N ARG A 100 3.82 3.81 16.16
CA ARG A 100 5.05 4.53 16.53
C ARG A 100 6.31 3.82 16.03
N LEU A 101 6.38 2.50 16.19
CA LEU A 101 7.52 1.71 15.69
C LEU A 101 7.62 1.75 14.17
N ALA A 102 6.49 1.67 13.47
CA ALA A 102 6.46 1.78 12.01
C ALA A 102 6.92 3.17 11.53
N ILE A 103 6.46 4.24 12.17
CA ILE A 103 6.92 5.62 11.88
C ILE A 103 8.40 5.77 12.17
N ALA A 104 8.88 5.25 13.31
CA ALA A 104 10.29 5.32 13.68
C ALA A 104 11.17 4.56 12.68
N GLU A 105 10.73 3.39 12.21
CA GLU A 105 11.42 2.60 11.18
C GLU A 105 11.41 3.35 9.84
N ALA A 106 10.27 3.86 9.39
CA ALA A 106 10.18 4.65 8.16
C ALA A 106 11.14 5.85 8.15
N ASN A 107 11.25 6.55 9.29
CA ASN A 107 12.16 7.69 9.44
C ASN A 107 13.66 7.33 9.36
N THR A 108 14.02 6.04 9.39
CA THR A 108 15.40 5.60 9.15
C THR A 108 15.74 5.48 7.67
N TYR A 109 14.74 5.46 6.79
CA TYR A 109 14.93 5.37 5.33
C TYR A 109 15.08 6.77 4.73
N ALA A 110 16.02 6.91 3.79
CA ALA A 110 16.19 8.15 3.04
C ALA A 110 15.03 8.37 2.05
N ASN A 111 14.44 7.29 1.54
CA ASN A 111 13.26 7.32 0.67
C ASN A 111 12.13 6.44 1.27
N PRO A 112 10.96 7.03 1.59
CA PRO A 112 9.80 6.27 2.08
C PRO A 112 9.34 5.14 1.16
N LEU A 113 9.54 5.25 -0.15
CA LEU A 113 9.18 4.18 -1.10
C LEU A 113 10.04 2.93 -0.96
N GLU A 114 11.30 3.06 -0.51
CA GLU A 114 12.15 1.90 -0.21
C GLU A 114 11.62 1.15 1.02
N TRP A 115 11.16 1.89 2.04
CA TRP A 115 10.50 1.30 3.20
C TRP A 115 9.19 0.59 2.80
N VAL A 116 8.38 1.21 1.93
CA VAL A 116 7.17 0.58 1.40
C VAL A 116 7.50 -0.71 0.63
N ARG A 117 8.51 -0.69 -0.24
CA ARG A 117 8.97 -1.89 -0.97
C ARG A 117 9.34 -3.00 0.00
N ASP A 118 10.14 -2.71 1.02
CA ASP A 118 10.60 -3.71 1.98
C ASP A 118 9.45 -4.24 2.85
N ARG A 119 8.46 -3.39 3.18
CA ARG A 119 7.22 -3.84 3.82
C ARG A 119 6.38 -4.75 2.94
N ILE A 120 6.29 -4.46 1.64
CA ILE A 120 5.59 -5.34 0.70
C ILE A 120 6.29 -6.69 0.67
N ALA A 121 7.60 -6.74 0.47
CA ALA A 121 8.37 -7.99 0.48
C ALA A 121 8.19 -8.79 1.78
N LYS A 122 8.11 -8.11 2.92
CA LYS A 122 7.96 -8.74 4.24
C LYS A 122 6.56 -9.28 4.52
N TYR A 123 5.52 -8.57 4.09
CA TYR A 123 4.15 -8.83 4.53
C TYR A 123 3.23 -9.37 3.44
N TYR A 124 3.62 -9.30 2.16
CA TYR A 124 2.78 -9.66 1.03
C TYR A 124 2.16 -11.05 1.16
N GLU A 125 2.97 -12.09 1.40
CA GLU A 125 2.50 -13.47 1.52
C GLU A 125 1.39 -13.64 2.56
N SER A 126 1.56 -13.04 3.75
CA SER A 126 0.54 -13.10 4.81
C SER A 126 -0.69 -12.27 4.46
N ALA A 127 -0.50 -11.12 3.80
CA ALA A 127 -1.58 -10.23 3.40
C ALA A 127 -2.44 -10.84 2.29
N HIS A 128 -1.78 -11.47 1.32
CA HIS A 128 -2.38 -12.20 0.20
C HIS A 128 -3.18 -13.39 0.71
N ALA A 129 -2.57 -14.26 1.53
CA ALA A 129 -3.29 -15.36 2.15
C ALA A 129 -4.50 -14.88 2.97
N GLY A 130 -4.33 -13.79 3.74
CA GLY A 130 -5.40 -13.27 4.58
C GLY A 130 -6.55 -12.60 3.81
N ILE A 131 -6.27 -11.89 2.71
CA ILE A 131 -7.33 -11.29 1.88
C ILE A 131 -8.10 -12.37 1.12
N LEU A 132 -7.40 -13.41 0.65
CA LEU A 132 -8.03 -14.57 0.01
C LEU A 132 -8.81 -15.42 1.01
N GLU A 133 -8.36 -15.62 2.24
CA GLU A 133 -9.15 -16.33 3.24
C GLU A 133 -10.39 -15.52 3.68
N MET A 134 -10.25 -14.20 3.80
CA MET A 134 -11.34 -13.33 4.26
C MET A 134 -12.42 -13.11 3.18
N TYR A 135 -12.05 -13.15 1.90
CA TYR A 135 -12.95 -12.76 0.80
C TYR A 135 -12.91 -13.67 -0.44
N GLY A 136 -11.91 -14.54 -0.56
CA GLY A 136 -11.74 -15.50 -1.67
C GLY A 136 -12.31 -16.87 -1.30
N PHE A 137 -13.59 -17.08 -1.56
CA PHE A 137 -14.32 -18.36 -1.51
C PHE A 137 -14.27 -19.14 -0.18
N GLY A 138 -15.43 -19.24 0.47
CA GLY A 138 -15.75 -20.40 1.32
C GLY A 138 -15.96 -21.67 0.50
#